data_AF-A0A2R6CMV5-F1
#
_entry.id   AF-A0A2R6CMV5-F1
#
_cell.length_a   1.000
_cell.length_b   1.000
_cell.length_c   1.000
_cell.angle_alpha   90.00
_cell.angle_beta   90.00
_cell.angle_gamma   90.00
#
_symmetry.space_group_name_H-M   'P 1'
#
loop_
_entity.id
_entity.type
_entity.pdbx_description
1 polymer ?
#
loop_
_entity_poly.entity_id
_entity_poly.type
_entity_poly.pdbx_seq_one_letter_code
_entity_poly.pdbx_strand_id
1 'polypeptide(L)'
;MTAGNYYEGQIKRRATDRLADLTQSQVEAARQCAADGSTETVDVADLAAGDRLLIREGERIPVDGTVADGEGTVDEAVVTGESLPVGKTPGEQVVGGALLQEGSLVVRVDEGATSSVERITDVVWNLQSATHGIQQLADRLATIFVPLVLVLALVVGVVQFALGAGIGATLLVALTVLIVSCPCALGLATPLAIASSVREALERGIVVFDETIFERLRDVDVVAFDKTGTLTTGEMRVIDRQGPDALFERAALLERR
;
A
#
# COMPACT_ATOMS: atom_id res chain seq x y z
N MET A 1 21.90 6.10 -16.01
CA MET A 1 20.52 5.91 -15.53
C MET A 1 20.06 4.45 -15.50
N THR A 2 20.75 3.48 -16.11
CA THR A 2 20.26 2.09 -16.22
C THR A 2 20.52 1.20 -14.99
N ALA A 3 21.63 1.39 -14.27
CA ALA A 3 21.94 0.57 -13.09
C ALA A 3 21.12 0.97 -11.85
N GLY A 4 20.86 2.26 -11.64
CA GLY A 4 20.09 2.77 -10.50
C GLY A 4 18.67 2.23 -10.48
N ASN A 5 17.94 2.40 -11.60
CA ASN A 5 16.57 1.92 -11.75
C ASN A 5 16.48 0.38 -11.64
N TYR A 6 17.53 -0.34 -12.03
CA TYR A 6 17.57 -1.81 -11.91
C TYR A 6 17.65 -2.26 -10.44
N TYR A 7 18.53 -1.66 -9.63
CA TYR A 7 18.65 -1.99 -8.22
C TYR A 7 17.43 -1.55 -7.42
N GLU A 8 16.88 -0.38 -7.72
CA GLU A 8 15.67 0.13 -7.09
C GLU A 8 14.46 -0.77 -7.39
N GLY A 9 14.28 -1.19 -8.64
CA GLY A 9 13.25 -2.15 -9.04
C GLY A 9 13.42 -3.52 -8.38
N GLN A 10 14.66 -3.99 -8.18
CA GLN A 10 14.91 -5.27 -7.52
C GLN A 10 14.63 -5.23 -6.01
N ILE A 11 14.90 -4.09 -5.36
CA ILE A 11 14.64 -3.88 -3.93
C ILE A 11 13.12 -3.73 -3.68
N LYS A 12 12.41 -2.97 -4.52
CA LYS A 12 10.94 -2.84 -4.46
C LYS A 12 10.23 -4.17 -4.63
N ARG A 13 10.65 -5.01 -5.59
CA ARG A 13 10.08 -6.37 -5.77
C ARG A 13 10.25 -7.24 -4.53
N ARG A 14 11.48 -7.32 -3.98
CA ARG A 14 11.73 -8.11 -2.75
C ARG A 14 10.93 -7.65 -1.53
N ALA A 15 10.66 -6.35 -1.41
CA ALA A 15 9.84 -5.81 -0.33
C ALA A 15 8.35 -6.14 -0.53
N THR A 16 7.87 -6.08 -1.77
CA THR A 16 6.49 -6.41 -2.14
C THR A 16 6.22 -7.92 -1.97
N ASP A 17 7.14 -8.77 -2.41
CA ASP A 17 7.03 -10.24 -2.30
C ASP A 17 6.90 -10.65 -0.81
N ARG A 18 7.66 -10.01 0.09
CA ARG A 18 7.59 -10.30 1.54
C ARG A 18 6.35 -9.78 2.23
N LEU A 19 5.72 -8.72 1.71
CA LEU A 19 4.44 -8.23 2.23
C LEU A 19 3.28 -9.09 1.73
N ALA A 20 3.34 -9.59 0.50
CA ALA A 20 2.37 -10.58 0.00
C ALA A 20 2.39 -11.87 0.84
N ASP A 21 3.58 -12.35 1.24
CA ASP A 21 3.74 -13.50 2.13
C ASP A 21 3.17 -13.27 3.54
N LEU A 22 3.17 -12.02 4.05
CA LEU A 22 2.57 -11.68 5.35
C LEU A 22 1.04 -11.53 5.30
N THR A 23 0.45 -11.50 4.10
CA THR A 23 -1.00 -11.39 3.87
C THR A 23 -1.64 -12.74 3.50
N GLN A 24 -0.86 -13.84 3.50
CA GLN A 24 -1.35 -15.18 3.16
C GLN A 24 -2.07 -15.84 4.34
N SER A 25 -3.32 -15.42 4.52
CA SER A 25 -4.40 -16.33 4.89
C SER A 25 -5.56 -16.07 3.91
N GLN A 26 -5.25 -16.19 2.62
CA GLN A 26 -6.24 -16.06 1.55
C GLN A 26 -7.08 -17.34 1.55
N VAL A 27 -8.40 -17.19 1.65
CA VAL A 27 -9.33 -18.29 1.40
C VAL A 27 -9.36 -18.47 -0.12
N GLU A 28 -8.67 -19.49 -0.62
CA GLU A 28 -8.63 -19.81 -2.06
C GLU A 28 -9.87 -20.60 -2.49
N ALA A 29 -10.52 -21.30 -1.56
CA ALA A 29 -11.66 -22.15 -1.82
C ALA A 29 -12.84 -21.82 -0.91
N ALA A 30 -14.02 -21.65 -1.50
CA ALA A 30 -15.28 -21.45 -0.81
C ALA A 30 -16.16 -22.69 -0.88
N ARG A 31 -17.01 -22.88 0.14
CA ARG A 31 -17.97 -23.97 0.17
C ARG A 31 -19.32 -23.47 -0.31
N GLN A 32 -19.61 -23.65 -1.60
CA GLN A 32 -20.89 -23.31 -2.18
C GLN A 32 -21.96 -24.31 -1.73
N CYS A 33 -23.13 -23.81 -1.38
CA CYS A 33 -24.28 -24.57 -0.92
C CYS A 33 -25.39 -24.46 -1.97
N ALA A 34 -25.75 -25.61 -2.56
CA ALA A 34 -26.84 -25.68 -3.51
C ALA A 34 -28.21 -25.65 -2.79
N ALA A 35 -29.28 -25.40 -3.55
CA ALA A 35 -30.63 -25.30 -3.00
C ALA A 35 -31.15 -26.59 -2.35
N ASP A 36 -30.53 -27.74 -2.64
CA ASP A 36 -30.84 -29.05 -2.05
C ASP A 36 -30.05 -29.33 -0.74
N GLY A 37 -29.22 -28.39 -0.29
CA GLY A 37 -28.39 -28.52 0.90
C GLY A 37 -27.10 -29.30 0.69
N SER A 38 -26.79 -29.73 -0.54
CA SER A 38 -25.48 -30.25 -0.89
C SER A 38 -24.43 -29.14 -0.91
N THR A 39 -23.20 -29.47 -0.51
CA THR A 39 -22.09 -28.51 -0.50
C THR A 39 -20.98 -28.98 -1.42
N GLU A 40 -20.51 -28.08 -2.27
CA GLU A 40 -19.35 -28.27 -3.14
C GLU A 40 -18.26 -27.24 -2.81
N THR A 41 -17.00 -27.64 -2.97
CA THR A 41 -15.88 -26.72 -2.81
C THR A 41 -15.54 -26.14 -4.17
N VAL A 42 -15.62 -24.82 -4.31
CA VAL A 42 -15.33 -24.06 -5.53
C VAL A 42 -14.23 -23.03 -5.27
N ASP A 43 -13.50 -22.64 -6.31
CA ASP A 43 -12.54 -21.55 -6.20
C ASP A 43 -13.27 -20.23 -5.96
N VAL A 44 -12.70 -19.35 -5.13
CA VAL A 44 -13.26 -18.02 -4.89
C VAL A 44 -13.34 -17.19 -6.18
N ALA A 45 -12.45 -17.44 -7.14
CA ALA A 45 -12.47 -16.78 -8.44
C ALA A 45 -13.68 -17.15 -9.32
N ASP A 46 -14.32 -18.29 -9.07
CA ASP A 46 -15.45 -18.80 -9.85
C ASP A 46 -16.81 -18.42 -9.25
N LEU A 47 -16.83 -17.67 -8.15
CA LEU A 47 -18.06 -17.26 -7.47
C LEU A 47 -18.83 -16.19 -8.26
N ALA A 48 -20.14 -16.39 -8.39
CA ALA A 48 -21.06 -15.45 -8.99
C ALA A 48 -21.93 -14.75 -7.94
N ALA A 49 -22.41 -13.55 -8.28
CA ALA A 49 -23.37 -12.83 -7.46
C ALA A 49 -24.64 -13.67 -7.25
N GLY A 50 -25.12 -13.74 -6.01
CA GLY A 50 -26.25 -14.57 -5.63
C GLY A 50 -25.91 -16.00 -5.19
N ASP A 51 -24.66 -16.45 -5.36
CA ASP A 51 -24.22 -17.74 -4.84
C ASP A 51 -24.34 -17.79 -3.31
N ARG A 52 -24.67 -18.98 -2.78
CA ARG A 52 -24.81 -19.20 -1.34
C ARG A 52 -23.60 -19.97 -0.84
N LEU A 53 -22.94 -19.44 0.17
CA LEU A 53 -21.72 -20.00 0.74
C LEU A 53 -21.97 -20.42 2.17
N LEU A 54 -21.66 -21.67 2.51
CA LEU A 54 -21.71 -22.16 3.89
C LEU A 54 -20.39 -21.85 4.56
N ILE A 55 -20.42 -20.97 5.56
CA ILE A 55 -19.27 -20.62 6.40
C ILE A 55 -19.47 -21.26 7.77
N ARG A 56 -18.49 -22.05 8.20
CA ARG A 56 -18.48 -22.71 9.50
C ARG A 56 -17.59 -21.99 10.49
N GLU A 57 -17.82 -22.27 11.75
CA GLU A 57 -16.96 -21.83 12.85
C GLU A 57 -15.47 -22.06 12.53
N GLY A 58 -14.66 -21.01 12.72
CA GLY A 58 -13.22 -21.00 12.41
C GLY A 58 -12.88 -20.76 10.94
N GLU A 59 -13.86 -20.69 10.03
CA GLU A 59 -13.64 -20.35 8.62
C GLU A 59 -13.71 -18.83 8.40
N ARG A 60 -12.91 -18.33 7.46
CA ARG A 60 -12.96 -16.94 7.01
C ARG A 60 -14.02 -16.78 5.92
N ILE A 61 -14.67 -15.62 5.91
CA ILE A 61 -15.63 -15.24 4.87
C ILE A 61 -14.85 -14.90 3.59
N PRO A 62 -15.09 -15.58 2.45
CA PRO A 62 -14.26 -15.42 1.25
C PRO A 62 -14.49 -14.10 0.51
N VAL A 63 -15.73 -13.62 0.46
CA VAL A 63 -16.18 -12.42 -0.28
C VAL A 63 -17.25 -11.65 0.49
N ASP A 64 -17.44 -10.39 0.13
CA ASP A 64 -18.51 -9.55 0.69
C ASP A 64 -19.89 -10.14 0.35
N GLY A 65 -20.82 -10.06 1.29
CA GLY A 65 -22.16 -10.62 1.10
C GLY A 65 -23.15 -10.29 2.20
N THR A 66 -24.33 -10.90 2.10
CA THR A 66 -25.41 -10.76 3.08
C THR A 66 -25.75 -12.13 3.68
N VAL A 67 -25.93 -12.20 5.00
CA VAL A 67 -26.37 -13.43 5.67
C VAL A 67 -27.76 -13.82 5.16
N ALA A 68 -27.88 -14.98 4.54
CA ALA A 68 -29.13 -15.55 4.06
C ALA A 68 -29.78 -16.48 5.10
N ASP A 69 -28.98 -17.18 5.91
CA ASP A 69 -29.46 -18.10 6.94
C ASP A 69 -28.38 -18.33 8.02
N GLY A 70 -28.81 -18.77 9.21
CA GLY A 70 -27.94 -19.01 10.36
C GLY A 70 -27.67 -17.78 11.22
N GLU A 71 -27.01 -18.02 12.35
CA GLU A 71 -26.57 -17.00 13.31
C GLU A 71 -25.15 -17.32 13.76
N GLY A 72 -24.36 -16.29 14.01
CA GLY A 72 -22.97 -16.45 14.43
C GLY A 72 -22.28 -15.14 14.74
N THR A 73 -21.08 -15.24 15.27
CA THR A 73 -20.29 -14.09 15.73
C THR A 73 -19.08 -13.92 14.81
N VAL A 74 -18.94 -12.75 14.20
CA VAL A 74 -17.92 -12.47 13.18
C VAL A 74 -16.91 -11.45 13.70
N ASP A 75 -15.63 -11.81 13.62
CA ASP A 75 -14.51 -10.93 13.90
C ASP A 75 -14.11 -10.16 12.63
N GLU A 76 -14.47 -8.87 12.61
CA GLU A 76 -14.17 -7.94 11.53
C GLU A 76 -12.88 -7.12 11.79
N ALA A 77 -12.09 -7.43 12.83
CA ALA A 77 -10.91 -6.64 13.22
C ALA A 77 -9.88 -6.48 12.09
N VAL A 78 -9.80 -7.45 11.17
CA VAL A 78 -8.91 -7.40 9.99
C VAL A 78 -9.31 -6.27 9.02
N VAL A 79 -10.57 -5.85 9.01
CA VAL A 79 -11.10 -4.84 8.08
C VAL A 79 -11.48 -3.54 8.77
N THR A 80 -12.12 -3.59 9.94
CA THR A 80 -12.63 -2.40 10.65
C THR A 80 -11.69 -1.90 11.75
N GLY A 81 -10.78 -2.75 12.25
CA GLY A 81 -9.94 -2.44 13.41
C GLY A 81 -10.70 -2.42 14.74
N GLU A 82 -11.98 -2.78 14.75
CA GLU A 82 -12.79 -2.90 15.96
C GLU A 82 -12.53 -4.25 16.64
N SER A 83 -12.27 -4.24 17.95
CA SER A 83 -11.77 -5.42 18.68
C SER A 83 -12.86 -6.36 19.20
N LEU A 84 -14.13 -5.96 19.14
CA LEU A 84 -15.23 -6.79 19.62
C LEU A 84 -15.91 -7.49 18.43
N PRO A 85 -16.00 -8.83 18.45
CA PRO A 85 -16.74 -9.58 17.47
C PRO A 85 -18.21 -9.14 17.40
N VAL A 86 -18.76 -9.07 16.20
CA VAL A 86 -20.13 -8.58 15.95
C VAL A 86 -21.03 -9.76 15.65
N GLY A 87 -22.15 -9.88 16.37
CA GLY A 87 -23.18 -10.87 16.09
C GLY A 87 -23.85 -10.59 14.73
N LYS A 88 -24.05 -11.64 13.94
CA LYS A 88 -24.67 -11.58 12.61
C LYS A 88 -25.88 -12.49 12.53
N THR A 89 -26.96 -11.96 11.97
CA THR A 89 -28.26 -12.61 11.78
C THR A 89 -28.74 -12.45 10.33
N PRO A 90 -29.75 -13.22 9.87
CA PRO A 90 -30.22 -13.15 8.50
C PRO A 90 -30.66 -11.75 8.08
N GLY A 91 -30.13 -11.26 6.95
CA GLY A 91 -30.34 -9.92 6.42
C GLY A 91 -29.21 -8.94 6.70
N GLU A 92 -28.27 -9.26 7.58
CA GLU A 92 -27.11 -8.40 7.88
C GLU A 92 -25.94 -8.63 6.92
N GLN A 93 -25.15 -7.58 6.68
CA GLN A 93 -23.99 -7.63 5.80
C GLN A 93 -22.77 -8.23 6.52
N VAL A 94 -21.95 -8.94 5.76
CA VAL A 94 -20.68 -9.50 6.17
C VAL A 94 -19.59 -9.13 5.18
N VAL A 95 -18.38 -8.98 5.70
CA VAL A 95 -17.23 -8.50 4.93
C VAL A 95 -16.28 -9.65 4.65
N GLY A 96 -15.80 -9.73 3.41
CA GLY A 96 -14.78 -10.67 2.99
C GLY A 96 -13.47 -10.46 3.76
N GLY A 97 -12.89 -11.56 4.22
CA GLY A 97 -11.71 -11.61 5.07
C GLY A 97 -12.01 -11.73 6.57
N ALA A 98 -13.24 -11.43 7.00
CA ALA A 98 -13.66 -11.57 8.40
C ALA A 98 -13.69 -13.05 8.84
N LEU A 99 -13.46 -13.32 10.14
CA LEU A 99 -13.41 -14.67 10.69
C LEU A 99 -14.72 -14.99 11.42
N LEU A 100 -15.38 -16.10 11.08
CA LEU A 100 -16.51 -16.59 11.87
C LEU A 100 -15.98 -17.29 13.13
N GLN A 101 -16.20 -16.69 14.30
CA GLN A 101 -15.69 -17.21 15.57
C GLN A 101 -16.60 -18.25 16.20
N GLU A 102 -17.92 -18.03 16.13
CA GLU A 102 -18.93 -18.95 16.67
C GLU A 102 -20.11 -19.10 15.70
N GLY A 103 -20.67 -20.31 15.60
CA GLY A 103 -21.90 -20.57 14.86
C GLY A 103 -21.68 -21.01 13.40
N SER A 104 -22.70 -20.79 12.57
CA SER A 104 -22.68 -21.17 11.15
C SER A 104 -23.54 -20.21 10.36
N LEU A 105 -23.01 -19.69 9.26
CA LEU A 105 -23.70 -18.73 8.40
C LEU A 105 -23.81 -19.28 6.98
N VAL A 106 -24.95 -19.05 6.34
CA VAL A 106 -25.09 -19.14 4.89
C VAL A 106 -25.06 -17.73 4.35
N VAL A 107 -24.00 -17.37 3.63
CA VAL A 107 -23.80 -16.02 3.10
C VAL A 107 -24.16 -16.02 1.61
N ARG A 108 -25.01 -15.08 1.19
CA ARG A 108 -25.29 -14.82 -0.23
C ARG A 108 -24.30 -13.77 -0.75
N VAL A 109 -23.59 -14.09 -1.82
CA VAL A 109 -22.65 -13.17 -2.49
C VAL A 109 -23.42 -11.96 -3.03
N ASP A 110 -22.93 -10.75 -2.75
CA ASP A 110 -23.54 -9.50 -3.21
C ASP A 110 -23.08 -9.12 -4.64
N GLU A 111 -23.84 -8.24 -5.30
CA GLU A 111 -23.50 -7.77 -6.64
C GLU A 111 -22.22 -6.92 -6.59
N GLY A 112 -21.21 -7.31 -7.38
CA GLY A 112 -19.91 -6.62 -7.38
C GLY A 112 -19.03 -6.94 -6.18
N ALA A 113 -19.30 -8.03 -5.45
CA ALA A 113 -18.43 -8.52 -4.39
C ALA A 113 -17.03 -8.83 -4.95
N THR A 114 -16.06 -7.98 -4.63
CA THR A 114 -14.66 -8.18 -5.02
C THR A 114 -14.02 -9.22 -4.10
N SER A 115 -13.25 -10.14 -4.69
CA SER A 115 -12.42 -11.05 -3.90
C SER A 115 -11.36 -10.27 -3.10
N SER A 116 -10.90 -10.82 -1.98
CA SER A 116 -9.77 -10.24 -1.23
C SER A 116 -8.52 -10.05 -2.11
N VAL A 117 -8.39 -10.84 -3.18
CA VAL A 117 -7.30 -10.76 -4.18
C VAL A 117 -7.43 -9.52 -5.06
N GLU A 118 -8.63 -9.15 -5.50
CA GLU A 118 -8.86 -7.90 -6.24
C GLU A 118 -8.57 -6.67 -5.38
N ARG A 119 -8.99 -6.69 -4.10
CA ARG A 119 -8.70 -5.60 -3.14
C ARG A 119 -7.20 -5.40 -2.93
N ILE A 120 -6.44 -6.50 -2.84
CA ILE A 120 -4.97 -6.46 -2.74
C ILE A 120 -4.35 -5.99 -4.06
N THR A 121 -4.87 -6.43 -5.21
CA THR A 121 -4.37 -5.99 -6.51
C THR A 121 -4.55 -4.49 -6.70
N ASP A 122 -5.70 -3.93 -6.31
CA ASP A 122 -5.95 -2.49 -6.37
C ASP A 122 -5.05 -1.70 -5.41
N VAL A 123 -4.85 -2.19 -4.18
CA VAL A 123 -3.96 -1.53 -3.21
C VAL A 123 -2.49 -1.60 -3.67
N VAL A 124 -2.04 -2.76 -4.17
CA VAL A 124 -0.68 -2.94 -4.69
C VAL A 124 -0.48 -2.13 -5.97
N TRP A 125 -1.47 -2.04 -6.84
CA TRP A 125 -1.42 -1.23 -8.06
C TRP A 125 -1.41 0.28 -7.74
N ASN A 126 -2.19 0.71 -6.76
CA ASN A 126 -2.19 2.11 -6.27
C ASN A 126 -0.86 2.48 -5.59
N LEU A 127 -0.19 1.55 -4.93
CA LEU A 127 1.15 1.75 -4.36
C LEU A 127 2.25 1.74 -5.44
N GLN A 128 2.13 0.90 -6.47
CA GLN A 128 3.09 0.82 -7.58
C GLN A 128 2.98 2.00 -8.57
N SER A 129 1.80 2.62 -8.68
CA SER A 129 1.54 3.74 -9.59
C SER A 129 1.93 5.12 -9.03
N ALA A 130 2.37 5.22 -7.77
CA ALA A 130 2.89 6.45 -7.18
C ALA A 130 4.33 6.77 -7.62
N THR A 131 4.65 6.66 -8.91
CA THR A 131 5.97 7.01 -9.47
C THR A 131 5.90 8.37 -10.16
N HIS A 132 5.79 9.45 -9.40
CA HIS A 132 5.74 10.79 -10.03
C HIS A 132 6.53 11.92 -9.35
N GLY A 133 7.21 11.74 -8.21
CA GLY A 133 7.87 12.85 -7.53
C GLY A 133 9.24 13.26 -8.11
N ILE A 134 10.19 12.33 -8.15
CA ILE A 134 11.63 12.68 -8.27
C ILE A 134 12.04 13.10 -9.69
N GLN A 135 11.37 12.60 -10.73
CA GLN A 135 11.67 12.98 -12.11
C GLN A 135 11.32 14.45 -12.42
N GLN A 136 10.37 15.04 -11.69
CA GLN A 136 9.90 16.40 -11.99
C GLN A 136 10.96 17.48 -11.73
N LEU A 137 11.80 17.34 -10.69
CA LEU A 137 12.85 18.32 -10.38
C LEU A 137 13.97 18.31 -11.42
N ALA A 138 14.43 17.13 -11.82
CA ALA A 138 15.45 16.98 -12.84
C ALA A 138 14.95 17.48 -14.21
N ASP A 139 13.72 17.12 -14.58
CA ASP A 139 13.11 17.54 -15.85
C ASP A 139 12.82 19.04 -15.89
N ARG A 140 12.35 19.62 -14.78
CA ARG A 140 12.11 21.07 -14.67
C ARG A 140 13.40 21.86 -14.77
N LEU A 141 14.47 21.39 -14.13
CA LEU A 141 15.78 22.03 -14.25
C LEU A 141 16.33 21.90 -15.66
N ALA A 142 16.25 20.73 -16.29
CA ALA A 142 16.68 20.53 -17.68
C ALA A 142 15.93 21.45 -18.65
N THR A 143 14.63 21.66 -18.44
CA THR A 143 13.79 22.55 -19.26
C THR A 143 14.28 24.00 -19.26
N ILE A 144 14.88 24.47 -18.17
CA ILE A 144 15.42 25.84 -18.06
C ILE A 144 16.91 25.88 -18.41
N PHE A 145 17.68 24.89 -17.95
CA PHE A 145 19.14 24.88 -18.02
C PHE A 145 19.65 24.62 -19.44
N VAL A 146 19.03 23.69 -20.17
CA VAL A 146 19.42 23.35 -21.55
C VAL A 146 19.30 24.55 -22.49
N PRO A 147 18.18 25.28 -22.58
CA PRO A 147 18.10 26.46 -23.45
C PRO A 147 19.03 27.58 -23.00
N LEU A 148 19.24 27.77 -21.69
CA LEU A 148 20.17 28.76 -21.16
C LEU A 148 21.61 28.50 -21.65
N VAL A 149 22.10 27.25 -21.52
CA VAL A 149 23.45 26.87 -21.95
C VAL A 149 23.61 26.96 -23.47
N LEU A 150 22.58 26.62 -24.24
CA LEU A 150 22.54 26.80 -25.70
C LEU A 150 22.67 28.27 -26.10
N VAL A 151 21.88 29.15 -25.48
CA VAL A 151 21.95 30.60 -25.71
C VAL A 151 23.32 31.14 -25.32
N LEU A 152 23.87 30.71 -24.18
CA LEU A 152 25.20 31.12 -23.74
C LEU A 152 26.29 30.68 -24.74
N ALA A 153 26.28 29.43 -25.18
CA ALA A 153 27.22 28.92 -26.17
C ALA A 153 27.14 29.68 -27.50
N LEU A 154 25.92 30.02 -27.94
CA LEU A 154 25.70 30.85 -29.13
C LEU A 154 26.28 32.26 -28.94
N VAL A 155 25.96 32.93 -27.83
CA VAL A 155 26.44 34.28 -27.53
C VAL A 155 27.97 34.33 -27.49
N VAL A 156 28.60 33.38 -26.78
CA VAL A 156 30.06 33.31 -26.69
C VAL A 156 30.68 33.05 -28.07
N GLY A 157 30.07 32.17 -28.88
CA GLY A 157 30.50 31.93 -30.25
C GLY A 157 30.41 33.18 -31.13
N VAL A 158 29.27 33.88 -31.11
CA VAL A 158 29.07 35.11 -31.90
C VAL A 158 30.05 36.20 -31.49
N VAL A 159 30.29 36.39 -30.19
CA VAL A 159 31.27 37.36 -29.68
C VAL A 159 32.68 37.02 -30.16
N GLN A 160 33.10 35.75 -30.08
CA GLN A 160 34.41 35.33 -30.59
C GLN A 160 34.55 35.56 -32.10
N PHE A 161 33.52 35.22 -32.87
CA PHE A 161 33.52 35.47 -34.31
C PHE A 161 33.61 36.97 -34.63
N ALA A 162 32.86 37.82 -33.91
CA ALA A 162 32.90 39.27 -34.07
C ALA A 162 34.26 39.89 -33.69
N LEU A 163 35.01 39.27 -32.78
CA LEU A 163 36.38 39.65 -32.41
C LEU A 163 37.43 39.18 -33.43
N GLY A 164 37.01 38.52 -34.52
CA GLY A 164 37.88 38.10 -35.62
C GLY A 164 38.41 36.68 -35.51
N ALA A 165 37.87 35.85 -34.61
CA ALA A 165 38.26 34.44 -34.55
C ALA A 165 37.82 33.67 -35.81
N GLY A 166 38.67 32.76 -36.28
CA GLY A 166 38.32 31.85 -37.35
C GLY A 166 37.13 30.96 -36.98
N ILE A 167 36.41 30.47 -38.00
CA ILE A 167 35.22 29.61 -37.84
C ILE A 167 35.54 28.38 -36.96
N GLY A 168 36.71 27.76 -37.15
CA GLY A 168 37.16 26.62 -36.34
C GLY A 168 37.35 26.97 -34.86
N ALA A 169 37.97 28.11 -34.55
CA ALA A 169 38.17 28.56 -33.17
C ALA A 169 36.83 28.91 -32.49
N THR A 170 35.91 29.54 -33.23
CA THR A 170 34.56 29.87 -32.76
C THR A 170 33.77 28.62 -32.37
N LEU A 171 33.77 27.61 -33.25
CA LEU A 171 33.11 26.32 -32.98
C LEU A 171 33.71 25.60 -31.77
N LEU A 172 35.04 25.62 -31.63
CA LEU A 172 35.73 24.97 -30.51
C LEU A 172 35.35 25.61 -29.18
N VAL A 173 35.29 26.95 -29.12
CA VAL A 173 34.88 27.68 -27.91
C VAL A 173 33.42 27.39 -27.57
N ALA A 174 32.50 27.47 -28.53
CA ALA A 174 31.08 27.16 -28.31
C ALA A 174 30.87 25.72 -27.80
N LEU A 175 31.59 24.76 -28.41
CA LEU A 175 31.55 23.35 -27.97
C LEU A 175 32.12 23.17 -26.57
N THR A 176 33.18 23.89 -26.21
CA THR A 176 33.78 23.83 -24.88
C THR A 176 32.80 24.34 -23.82
N VAL A 177 32.07 25.42 -24.10
CA VAL A 177 31.00 25.92 -23.21
C VAL A 177 29.92 24.85 -23.01
N LEU A 178 29.47 24.18 -24.08
CA LEU A 178 28.49 23.09 -23.97
C LEU A 178 28.99 21.92 -23.12
N ILE A 179 30.24 21.46 -23.35
CA ILE A 179 30.81 20.30 -22.66
C ILE A 179 31.01 20.59 -21.17
N VAL A 180 31.59 21.73 -20.83
CA VAL A 180 31.87 22.11 -19.43
C VAL A 180 30.58 22.35 -18.64
N SER A 181 29.51 22.76 -19.31
CA SER A 181 28.22 23.04 -18.66
C SER A 181 27.40 21.79 -18.32
N CYS A 182 27.83 20.57 -18.71
CA CYS A 182 27.06 19.35 -18.46
C CYS A 182 26.90 19.08 -16.94
N PRO A 183 25.68 19.07 -16.38
CA PRO A 183 25.48 18.96 -14.94
C PRO A 183 25.47 17.50 -14.46
N CYS A 184 26.55 16.75 -14.73
CA CYS A 184 26.65 15.31 -14.43
C CYS A 184 26.44 15.00 -12.93
N ALA A 185 26.92 15.87 -12.04
CA ALA A 185 26.78 15.69 -10.59
C ALA A 185 25.34 15.86 -10.10
N LEU A 186 24.57 16.73 -10.75
CA LEU A 186 23.21 17.05 -10.34
C LEU A 186 22.26 15.86 -10.56
N GLY A 187 22.47 15.08 -11.62
CA GLY A 187 21.71 13.86 -11.89
C GLY A 187 21.94 12.71 -10.90
N LEU A 188 23.01 12.78 -10.10
CA LEU A 188 23.32 11.77 -9.07
C LEU A 188 23.04 12.25 -7.65
N ALA A 189 22.93 13.56 -7.43
CA ALA A 189 22.74 14.13 -6.10
C ALA A 189 21.47 13.60 -5.41
N THR A 190 20.33 13.63 -6.09
CA THR A 190 19.04 13.20 -5.52
C THR A 190 18.98 11.71 -5.22
N PRO A 191 19.33 10.79 -6.15
CA PRO A 191 19.32 9.36 -5.86
C PRO A 191 20.27 8.97 -4.73
N LEU A 192 21.46 9.58 -4.65
CA LEU A 192 22.41 9.31 -3.56
C LEU A 192 21.89 9.81 -2.21
N ALA A 193 21.31 11.01 -2.17
CA ALA A 193 20.71 11.55 -0.96
C ALA A 193 19.57 10.65 -0.45
N ILE A 194 18.67 10.23 -1.32
CA ILE A 194 17.56 9.32 -0.98
C ILE A 194 18.10 7.97 -0.51
N ALA A 195 19.03 7.36 -1.24
CA ALA A 195 19.61 6.07 -0.88
C ALA A 195 20.27 6.11 0.52
N SER A 196 21.00 7.19 0.83
CA SER A 196 21.59 7.38 2.15
C SER A 196 20.52 7.57 3.25
N SER A 197 19.43 8.28 2.95
CA SER A 197 18.34 8.54 3.89
C SER A 197 17.53 7.28 4.19
N VAL A 198 17.24 6.46 3.17
CA VAL A 198 16.57 5.16 3.32
C VAL A 198 17.42 4.23 4.19
N ARG A 199 18.74 4.19 3.94
CA ARG A 199 19.65 3.39 4.76
C ARG A 199 19.61 3.81 6.24
N GLU A 200 19.73 5.10 6.51
CA GLU A 200 19.66 5.64 7.88
C GLU A 200 18.31 5.34 8.54
N ALA A 201 17.20 5.44 7.80
CA ALA A 201 15.86 5.10 8.30
C ALA A 201 15.77 3.62 8.71
N LEU A 202 16.28 2.72 7.87
CA LEU A 202 16.31 1.28 8.15
C LEU A 202 17.17 0.93 9.36
N GLU A 203 18.32 1.59 9.54
CA GLU A 203 19.16 1.43 10.73
C GLU A 203 18.44 1.86 12.02
N ARG A 204 17.38 2.67 11.90
CA ARG A 204 16.49 3.10 13.00
C ARG A 204 15.17 2.30 13.09
N GLY A 205 15.03 1.24 12.30
CA GLY A 205 13.81 0.41 12.28
C GLY A 205 12.62 1.04 11.54
N ILE A 206 12.85 2.09 10.76
CA ILE A 206 11.82 2.75 9.95
C ILE A 206 11.91 2.21 8.52
N VAL A 207 10.83 1.56 8.06
CA VAL A 207 10.75 1.01 6.70
C VAL A 207 10.11 2.04 5.78
N VAL A 208 10.82 2.40 4.71
CA VAL A 208 10.36 3.35 3.69
C VAL A 208 10.16 2.60 2.38
N PHE A 209 8.92 2.58 1.89
CA PHE A 209 8.54 1.91 0.63
C PHE A 209 8.53 2.88 -0.57
N ASP A 210 8.28 4.16 -0.30
CA ASP A 210 8.17 5.23 -1.29
C ASP A 210 9.28 6.25 -1.06
N GLU A 211 10.20 6.36 -2.00
CA GLU A 211 11.26 7.35 -2.08
C GLU A 211 10.79 8.81 -2.10
N THR A 212 9.56 9.07 -2.58
CA THR A 212 8.98 10.42 -2.58
C THR A 212 8.53 10.85 -1.18
N ILE A 213 8.49 9.94 -0.21
CA ILE A 213 8.06 10.24 1.17
C ILE A 213 8.92 11.32 1.81
N PHE A 214 10.21 11.38 1.50
CA PHE A 214 11.14 12.37 2.08
C PHE A 214 10.86 13.79 1.58
N GLU A 215 10.26 13.92 0.39
CA GLU A 215 9.80 15.20 -0.13
C GLU A 215 8.43 15.54 0.44
N ARG A 216 7.49 14.59 0.36
CA ARG A 216 6.10 14.76 0.83
C ARG A 216 6.00 15.06 2.32
N LEU A 217 6.82 14.41 3.15
CA LEU A 217 6.85 14.64 4.61
C LEU A 217 7.18 16.08 4.98
N ARG A 218 7.85 16.85 4.12
CA ARG A 218 8.16 18.26 4.39
C ARG A 218 6.92 19.14 4.42
N ASP A 219 5.89 18.74 3.69
CA ASP A 219 4.63 19.48 3.54
C ASP A 219 3.52 18.91 4.43
N VAL A 220 3.83 17.96 5.33
CA VAL A 220 2.87 17.37 6.26
C VAL A 220 2.77 18.24 7.52
N ASP A 221 1.62 18.87 7.72
CA ASP A 221 1.32 19.65 8.94
C ASP A 221 0.60 18.84 10.02
N VAL A 222 -0.10 17.78 9.62
CA VAL A 222 -1.00 17.02 10.51
C VAL A 222 -0.66 15.55 10.41
N VAL A 223 -0.45 14.92 11.57
CA VAL A 223 -0.31 13.46 11.69
C VAL A 223 -1.50 12.92 12.44
N ALA A 224 -2.33 12.14 11.75
CA ALA A 224 -3.41 11.38 12.37
C ALA A 224 -2.88 9.99 12.73
N PHE A 225 -3.06 9.60 13.98
CA PHE A 225 -2.72 8.26 14.45
C PHE A 225 -3.99 7.45 14.59
N ASP A 226 -3.96 6.22 14.10
CA ASP A 226 -4.94 5.24 14.54
C ASP A 226 -4.71 4.90 16.02
N LYS A 227 -5.77 4.62 16.75
CA LYS A 227 -5.66 4.32 18.19
C LYS A 227 -5.22 2.87 18.37
N THR A 228 -5.99 1.94 17.82
CA THR A 228 -5.85 0.51 18.12
C THR A 228 -4.66 -0.06 17.35
N GLY A 229 -3.73 -0.72 18.02
CA GLY A 229 -2.56 -1.33 17.37
C GLY A 229 -1.47 -0.36 16.91
N THR A 230 -1.71 0.96 16.94
CA THR A 230 -0.69 1.99 16.73
C THR A 230 -0.35 2.72 18.04
N LEU A 231 -1.33 3.34 18.70
CA LEU A 231 -1.12 3.99 20.01
C LEU A 231 -1.30 3.01 21.19
N THR A 232 -2.05 1.92 20.97
CA THR A 232 -2.28 0.88 21.97
C THR A 232 -1.60 -0.42 21.57
N THR A 233 -1.36 -1.29 22.55
CA THR A 233 -0.76 -2.61 22.33
C THR A 233 -1.67 -3.61 21.62
N GLY A 234 -2.95 -3.25 21.38
CA GLY A 234 -3.98 -4.17 20.89
C GLY A 234 -4.46 -5.20 21.92
N GLU A 235 -3.81 -5.28 23.09
CA GLU A 235 -4.17 -6.20 24.17
C GLU A 235 -5.09 -5.52 25.19
N MET A 236 -6.32 -6.03 25.33
CA MET A 236 -7.28 -5.53 26.30
C MET A 236 -6.93 -6.02 27.71
N ARG A 237 -6.88 -5.09 28.67
CA ARG A 237 -6.67 -5.40 30.10
C ARG A 237 -7.64 -4.61 30.97
N VAL A 238 -8.20 -5.30 31.97
CA VAL A 238 -9.00 -4.67 33.01
C VAL A 238 -8.06 -3.91 33.95
N ILE A 239 -8.17 -2.58 33.96
CA ILE A 239 -7.32 -1.68 34.77
C ILE A 239 -8.01 -1.20 36.04
N ASP A 240 -9.32 -1.05 36.03
CA ASP A 240 -10.13 -0.70 37.20
C ASP A 240 -11.46 -1.45 37.16
N ARG A 241 -12.02 -1.72 38.34
CA ARG A 241 -13.31 -2.41 38.47
C ARG A 241 -14.02 -1.95 39.74
N GLN A 242 -15.29 -1.58 39.60
CA GLN A 242 -16.14 -1.17 40.73
C GLN A 242 -17.35 -2.10 40.86
N GLY A 243 -17.51 -2.70 42.04
CA GLY A 243 -18.60 -3.62 42.35
C GLY A 243 -18.13 -4.88 43.09
N PRO A 244 -19.05 -5.77 43.47
CA PRO A 244 -18.72 -7.02 44.15
C PRO A 244 -18.11 -8.07 43.22
N ASP A 245 -17.17 -8.87 43.73
CA ASP A 245 -16.40 -9.87 42.97
C ASP A 245 -17.28 -10.86 42.18
N ALA A 246 -18.40 -11.29 42.77
CA ALA A 246 -19.33 -12.22 42.13
C ALA A 246 -19.94 -11.69 40.81
N LEU A 247 -19.99 -10.37 40.62
CA LEU A 247 -20.50 -9.75 39.39
C LEU A 247 -19.45 -9.84 38.27
N PHE A 248 -18.16 -9.74 38.61
CA PHE A 248 -17.07 -9.89 37.65
C PHE A 248 -16.85 -11.33 37.22
N GLU A 249 -17.04 -12.31 38.11
CA GLU A 249 -17.05 -13.73 37.72
C GLU A 249 -18.15 -14.02 36.69
N ARG A 250 -19.35 -13.46 36.88
CA ARG A 250 -20.44 -13.60 35.92
C ARG A 250 -20.18 -12.86 34.61
N ALA A 251 -19.62 -11.66 34.66
CA ALA A 251 -19.22 -10.92 33.46
C ALA A 251 -18.15 -11.68 32.66
N ALA A 252 -17.14 -12.25 33.34
CA ALA A 252 -16.12 -13.07 32.71
C ALA A 252 -16.65 -14.39 32.13
N LEU A 253 -17.79 -14.89 32.60
CA LEU A 253 -18.48 -16.04 32.00
C LEU A 253 -19.32 -15.65 30.78
N LEU A 254 -19.78 -14.41 30.71
CA LEU A 254 -20.52 -13.85 29.57
C LEU A 254 -19.60 -13.51 28.40
N GLU A 255 -18.45 -12.89 28.68
CA GLU A 255 -17.42 -12.49 27.70
C GLU A 255 -16.55 -13.65 27.21
N ARG A 256 -16.79 -14.88 27.68
CA ARG A 256 -16.09 -16.10 27.21
C ARG A 256 -16.80 -16.81 26.07
N ARG A 257 -17.97 -16.31 25.65
CA ARG A 257 -18.61 -16.64 24.37
C ARG A 257 -18.11 -15.64 23.35
#